data_AF-A0A2N2G2H1-F1
#
_entry.id   AF-A0A2N2G2H1-F1
#
_cell.length_a   1.000
_cell.length_b   1.000
_cell.length_c   1.000
_cell.angle_alpha   90.00
_cell.angle_beta   90.00
_cell.angle_gamma   90.00
#
_symmetry.space_group_name_H-M   'P 1'
#
loop_
_entity.id
_entity.type
_entity.pdbx_description
1 polymer ?
#
loop_
_entity_poly.entity_id
_entity_poly.type
_entity_poly.pdbx_seq_one_letter_code
_entity_poly.pdbx_strand_id
1 'polypeptide(L)' 'KTISWRTLGTLDTIIISYFVTGNLVMAASIGSIEVITKMILYYFHERAWNKINIGRVKEPDYQI' A
#
# COMPACT_ATOMS: atom_id res chain seq x y z
N LYS A 1 15.07 0.49 8.93
CA LYS A 1 13.79 0.83 9.61
C LYS A 1 12.56 0.46 8.77
N THR A 2 12.38 0.97 7.55
CA THR A 2 11.18 0.68 6.72
C THR A 2 11.05 -0.76 6.22
N ILE A 3 12.17 -1.42 5.88
CA ILE A 3 12.15 -2.83 5.44
C ILE A 3 11.69 -3.75 6.57
N SER A 4 12.25 -3.60 7.78
CA SER A 4 11.84 -4.38 8.96
C SER A 4 10.35 -4.23 9.26
N TRP A 5 9.80 -3.02 9.16
CA TRP A 5 8.37 -2.77 9.39
C TRP A 5 7.48 -3.39 8.30
N ARG A 6 7.94 -3.41 7.04
CA ARG A 6 7.23 -4.04 5.92
C ARG A 6 7.25 -5.56 6.02
N THR A 7 8.40 -6.14 6.36
CA THR A 7 8.55 -7.59 6.52
C THR A 7 7.73 -8.10 7.70
N LEU A 8 7.67 -7.36 8.81
CA LEU A 8 6.82 -7.71 9.95
C LEU A 8 5.34 -7.72 9.57
N GLY A 9 4.84 -6.69 8.89
CA GLY A 9 3.43 -6.65 8.48
C GLY A 9 3.02 -7.81 7.56
N THR A 10 3.87 -8.16 6.59
CA THR A 10 3.57 -9.30 5.69
C THR A 10 3.69 -10.64 6.40
N LEU A 11 4.64 -10.79 7.34
CA LEU A 11 4.76 -11.98 8.17
C LEU A 11 3.55 -12.15 9.09
N ASP A 12 3.06 -11.08 9.71
CA ASP A 12 1.91 -11.10 10.61
C ASP A 12 0.67 -11.63 9.88
N THR A 13 0.39 -11.10 8.68
CA THR A 13 -0.72 -11.56 7.83
C THR A 13 -0.61 -13.04 7.48
N ILE A 14 0.59 -13.52 7.13
CA ILE A 14 0.83 -14.92 6.78
C ILE A 14 0.68 -15.83 8.01
N ILE A 15 1.21 -15.43 9.16
CA ILE A 15 1.12 -16.20 10.41
C ILE A 15 -0.32 -16.27 10.91
N ILE A 16 -1.05 -15.14 10.93
CA ILE A 16 -2.46 -15.08 11.33
C ILE A 16 -3.31 -15.93 10.38
N SER A 17 -3.14 -15.79 9.07
CA SER A 17 -3.91 -16.57 8.11
C SER A 17 -3.60 -18.07 8.18
N TYR A 18 -2.36 -18.45 8.47
CA TYR A 18 -1.98 -19.84 8.72
C TYR A 18 -2.62 -20.38 10.00
N PHE A 19 -2.64 -19.62 11.09
CA PHE A 19 -3.28 -20.02 12.34
C PHE A 19 -4.81 -20.16 12.22
N VAL A 20 -5.44 -19.28 11.44
CA VAL A 20 -6.90 -19.29 11.24
C VAL A 20 -7.33 -20.43 10.31
N THR A 21 -6.55 -20.73 9.26
CA THR A 21 -6.97 -21.70 8.24
C THR A 21 -6.36 -23.10 8.45
N GLY A 22 -5.20 -23.20 9.10
CA GLY A 22 -4.41 -24.44 9.20
C GLY A 22 -3.84 -24.92 7.86
N ASN A 23 -3.98 -24.14 6.78
CA ASN A 23 -3.57 -24.50 5.42
C ASN A 23 -2.61 -23.45 4.84
N LEU A 24 -1.39 -23.90 4.51
CA LEU A 24 -0.31 -23.06 3.99
C LEU A 24 -0.67 -22.39 2.64
N VAL A 25 -1.45 -23.07 1.79
CA VAL A 25 -1.85 -22.54 0.47
C VAL A 25 -2.78 -21.34 0.63
N MET A 26 -3.68 -21.38 1.61
CA MET A 26 -4.60 -20.29 1.88
C MET A 26 -3.87 -19.10 2.52
N ALA A 27 -2.92 -19.36 3.42
CA ALA A 27 -2.08 -18.33 4.01
C ALA A 27 -1.22 -17.59 2.96
N ALA A 28 -0.62 -18.34 2.05
CA ALA A 28 0.13 -17.78 0.92
C ALA A 28 -0.76 -16.93 0.00
N SER A 29 -2.00 -17.38 -0.24
CA SER A 29 -3.00 -16.65 -1.03
C SER A 29 -3.38 -15.32 -0.37
N ILE A 30 -3.58 -15.30 0.94
CA ILE A 30 -3.92 -14.08 1.69
C ILE A 30 -2.74 -13.09 1.67
N GLY A 31 -1.51 -13.58 1.91
CA GLY A 31 -0.31 -12.75 1.82
C GLY A 31 -0.09 -12.14 0.43
N SER A 32 -0.38 -12.89 -0.64
CA SER A 32 -0.28 -12.36 -2.01
C SER A 32 -1.38 -11.33 -2.32
N ILE A 33 -2.61 -11.54 -1.83
CA ILE A 33 -3.70 -10.54 -1.92
C ILE A 33 -3.34 -9.26 -1.16
N GLU A 34 -2.69 -9.34 0.01
CA GLU A 34 -2.28 -8.15 0.77
C GLU A 34 -1.35 -7.25 -0.06
N VAL A 35 -0.34 -7.85 -0.71
CA VAL A 35 0.62 -7.11 -1.54
C VAL A 35 -0.08 -6.45 -2.72
N ILE A 36 -0.94 -7.20 -3.44
CA ILE A 36 -1.70 -6.68 -4.57
C ILE A 36 -2.62 -5.53 -4.13
N THR A 37 -3.33 -5.71 -3.01
CA THR A 37 -4.24 -4.68 -2.48
C THR A 37 -3.49 -3.40 -2.13
N LYS A 38 -2.30 -3.50 -1.52
CA LYS A 38 -1.43 -2.34 -1.25
C LYS A 38 -0.96 -1.64 -2.52
N MET A 39 -0.60 -2.39 -3.56
CA MET A 39 -0.21 -1.81 -4.85
C MET A 39 -1.38 -1.03 -5.48
N ILE A 40 -2.58 -1.61 -5.48
CA ILE A 40 -3.80 -0.98 -5.99
C ILE A 40 -4.11 0.28 -5.18
N LEU A 41 -4.16 0.19 -3.85
CA LEU A 41 -4.39 1.33 -2.96
C LEU A 41 -3.36 2.45 -3.18
N TYR A 42 -2.08 2.11 -3.33
CA TYR A 42 -1.04 3.10 -3.60
C TYR A 42 -1.27 3.81 -4.95
N TYR A 43 -1.58 3.05 -6.00
CA TYR A 43 -1.88 3.62 -7.31
C TYR A 43 -3.10 4.56 -7.26
N PHE A 44 -4.20 4.14 -6.64
CA PHE A 44 -5.37 4.98 -6.48
C PHE A 44 -5.12 6.18 -5.57
N HIS A 45 -4.34 6.01 -4.50
CA HIS A 45 -3.93 7.10 -3.63
C HIS A 45 -3.13 8.15 -4.42
N GLU A 46 -2.10 7.75 -5.16
CA GLU A 46 -1.29 8.66 -5.99
C GLU A 46 -2.14 9.31 -7.08
N ARG A 47 -3.05 8.56 -7.71
CA ARG A 47 -3.96 9.10 -8.74
C ARG A 47 -4.96 10.11 -8.16
N ALA A 48 -5.51 9.83 -6.98
CA ALA A 48 -6.37 10.73 -6.25
C ALA A 48 -5.58 11.97 -5.77
N TRP A 49 -4.37 11.77 -5.25
CA TRP A 49 -3.48 12.83 -4.80
C TRP A 49 -3.08 13.77 -5.94
N ASN A 50 -2.76 13.24 -7.11
CA ASN A 50 -2.47 14.07 -8.30
C ASN A 50 -3.71 14.83 -8.79
N LYS A 51 -4.92 14.30 -8.54
CA LYS A 51 -6.18 14.99 -8.84
C LYS A 51 -6.52 16.06 -7.79
N ILE A 52 -6.02 15.92 -6.57
CA ILE A 52 -6.21 16.86 -5.47
C ILE A 52 -5.07 17.90 -5.51
N ASN A 53 -5.36 19.09 -6.04
CA ASN A 53 -4.45 20.24 -6.07
C ASN A 53 -4.26 20.90 -4.67
N ILE A 54 -4.05 20.11 -3.61
CA ILE A 54 -3.76 20.68 -2.29
C ILE A 54 -2.28 21.07 -2.26
N GLY A 55 -2.02 22.38 -2.26
CA GLY A 55 -0.69 22.97 -2.06
C GLY A 55 0.03 23.47 -3.32
N ARG A 56 -0.59 23.45 -4.52
CA ARG A 56 -0.04 24.20 -5.66
C ARG A 56 -0.27 25.69 -5.43
N VAL A 57 0.70 26.37 -4.79
CA VAL A 57 0.83 27.83 -4.91
C VAL A 57 1.06 28.09 -6.39
N LYS A 58 0.06 28.63 -7.09
CA LYS A 58 0.27 29.14 -8.45
C LYS A 58 1.37 30.17 -8.36
N GLU A 59 2.49 29.93 -9.02
CA GLU A 59 3.48 30.98 -9.25
C GLU A 59 2.76 32.13 -9.99
N PRO A 60 2.83 33.38 -9.50
CA PRO A 60 2.31 34.50 -10.24
C PRO A 60 3.10 34.62 -11.54
N ASP A 61 2.41 34.50 -12.68
CA ASP A 61 2.96 34.80 -14.00
C ASP A 61 3.37 36.28 -14.04
N TYR A 62 4.63 36.56 -13.71
CA TYR A 62 5.23 37.86 -14.01
C TYR A 62 5.61 37.85 -15.49
N GLN A 63 4.64 38.18 -16.34
CA GLN A 63 4.94 38.69 -17.67
C GLN A 63 5.30 40.17 -17.55
N ILE A 64 6.59 40.47 -17.72
CA ILE A 64 7.10 41.83 -17.99
C ILE A 64 7.83 41.76 -19.33
#